data_AF-A0A1I1LBL7-F1
#
_entry.id   AF-A0A1I1LBL7-F1
#
_cell.length_a   1.000
_cell.length_b   1.000
_cell.length_c   1.000
_cell.angle_alpha   90.00
_cell.angle_beta   90.00
_cell.angle_gamma   90.00
#
_symmetry.space_group_name_H-M   'P 1'
#
loop_
_entity.id
_entity.type
_entity.pdbx_description
1 polymer ?
#
loop_
_entity_poly.entity_id
_entity_poly.type
_entity_poly.pdbx_seq_one_letter_code
_entity_poly.pdbx_strand_id
1 'polypeptide(L)'
;MEVPTSGKVKLKFEGITKSKEFNILQPEIAGWRYGFLAVSENGERHYGKMYSQAKNEISFEIPQNTAHLWFVVSGAPTEHSIHKIDGNPDNDEQWPYKLKFENTYPKNEN
;
A
#
# COMPACT_ATOMS: atom_id res chain seq x y z
N MET A 1 -1.80 -0.04 -11.80
CA MET A 1 -1.50 -1.47 -12.05
C MET A 1 -2.11 -1.84 -13.39
N GLU A 2 -1.57 -2.86 -14.07
CA GLU A 2 -2.22 -3.41 -15.26
C GLU A 2 -3.57 -4.00 -14.86
N VAL A 3 -4.64 -3.62 -15.56
CA VAL A 3 -5.98 -4.17 -15.27
C VAL A 3 -6.08 -5.55 -15.91
N PRO A 4 -6.21 -6.64 -15.13
CA PRO A 4 -6.39 -7.98 -15.68
C PRO A 4 -7.72 -8.10 -16.42
N THR A 5 -7.72 -8.86 -17.53
CA THR A 5 -8.86 -8.98 -18.45
C THR A 5 -10.12 -9.57 -17.83
N SER A 6 -9.98 -10.37 -16.77
CA SER A 6 -11.05 -10.74 -15.83
C SER A 6 -10.44 -11.44 -14.61
N GLY A 7 -11.12 -11.38 -13.47
CA GLY A 7 -10.82 -12.23 -12.32
C GLY A 7 -10.45 -11.48 -11.04
N LYS A 8 -9.66 -12.17 -10.21
CA LYS A 8 -9.26 -11.71 -8.88
C LYS A 8 -7.79 -11.34 -8.88
N VAL A 9 -7.47 -10.19 -8.30
CA VAL A 9 -6.10 -9.86 -7.92
C VAL A 9 -5.85 -10.40 -6.52
N LYS A 10 -4.69 -11.02 -6.31
CA LYS A 10 -4.20 -11.31 -4.96
C LYS A 10 -2.99 -10.46 -4.65
N LEU A 11 -2.87 -10.10 -3.39
CA LEU A 11 -1.75 -9.34 -2.87
C LEU A 11 -1.31 -9.93 -1.53
N LYS A 12 0.00 -10.09 -1.35
CA LYS A 12 0.61 -10.26 -0.04
C LYS A 12 1.23 -8.94 0.39
N PHE A 13 0.79 -8.45 1.54
CA PHE A 13 1.30 -7.25 2.19
C PHE A 13 2.11 -7.63 3.42
N GLU A 14 3.27 -6.99 3.60
CA GLU A 14 4.04 -7.07 4.84
C GLU A 14 4.71 -5.72 5.11
N GLY A 15 4.30 -5.06 6.18
CA GLY A 15 4.97 -3.90 6.75
C GLY A 15 6.28 -4.33 7.42
N ILE A 16 7.30 -3.49 7.30
CA ILE A 16 8.66 -3.77 7.76
C ILE A 16 8.93 -2.91 8.99
N THR A 17 9.18 -3.54 10.13
CA THR A 17 9.51 -2.86 11.40
C THR A 17 10.97 -3.07 11.82
N LYS A 18 11.76 -3.79 11.02
CA LYS A 18 13.18 -4.03 11.27
C LYS A 18 13.94 -4.13 9.96
N SER A 19 14.80 -3.16 9.69
CA SER A 19 15.71 -3.13 8.54
C SER A 19 16.92 -2.25 8.87
N LYS A 20 18.04 -2.48 8.18
CA LYS A 20 19.20 -1.57 8.19
C LYS A 20 19.19 -0.61 6.99
N GLU A 21 18.28 -0.82 6.04
CA GLU A 21 18.16 -0.03 4.81
C GLU A 21 17.22 1.17 4.97
N PHE A 22 16.43 1.20 6.04
CA PHE A 22 15.43 2.23 6.32
C PHE A 22 15.61 2.78 7.73
N ASN A 23 15.28 4.05 7.91
CA ASN A 23 15.29 4.73 9.20
C ASN A 23 14.01 4.39 9.96
N ILE A 24 14.04 3.28 10.71
CA ILE A 24 12.93 2.81 11.55
C ILE A 24 13.30 3.11 13.00
N LEU A 25 12.84 4.24 13.54
CA LEU A 25 13.22 4.72 14.87
C LEU A 25 12.17 4.35 15.93
N GLN A 26 10.90 4.27 15.53
CA GLN A 26 9.76 3.97 16.40
C GLN A 26 8.96 2.75 15.91
N PRO A 27 9.55 1.54 15.87
CA PRO A 27 8.88 0.34 15.38
C PRO A 27 7.63 -0.05 16.20
N GLU A 28 7.54 0.38 17.46
CA GLU A 28 6.44 0.10 18.37
C GLU A 28 5.12 0.78 18.01
N ILE A 29 5.17 1.94 17.33
CA ILE A 29 3.97 2.64 16.85
C ILE A 29 3.70 2.39 15.36
N ALA A 30 4.44 1.49 14.73
CA ALA A 30 4.35 1.23 13.31
C ALA A 30 2.95 0.78 12.88
N GLY A 31 2.44 1.38 11.81
CA GLY A 31 1.13 1.03 11.27
C GLY A 31 0.97 1.46 9.82
N TRP A 32 0.09 0.77 9.11
CA TRP A 32 -0.23 1.02 7.71
C TRP A 32 -1.73 0.92 7.48
N ARG A 33 -2.25 1.72 6.54
CA ARG A 33 -3.59 1.56 5.97
C ARG A 33 -3.45 1.33 4.49
N TYR A 34 -4.16 0.33 3.97
CA TYR A 34 -4.02 -0.03 2.57
C TYR A 34 -5.28 -0.69 2.01
N GLY A 35 -5.45 -0.60 0.69
CA GLY A 35 -6.62 -1.13 -0.01
C GLY A 35 -6.55 -0.94 -1.53
N PHE A 36 -7.44 -1.63 -2.23
CA PHE A 36 -7.62 -1.48 -3.68
C PHE A 36 -8.61 -0.35 -4.00
N LEU A 37 -8.37 0.34 -5.10
CA LEU A 37 -9.29 1.28 -5.72
C LEU A 37 -9.36 0.97 -7.22
N ALA A 38 -10.56 0.66 -7.71
CA ALA A 38 -10.83 0.51 -9.13
C ALA A 38 -11.59 1.75 -9.62
N VAL A 39 -11.21 2.25 -10.79
CA VAL A 39 -11.93 3.30 -11.51
C VAL A 39 -12.44 2.73 -12.81
N SER A 40 -13.73 2.83 -13.03
CA SER A 40 -14.38 2.36 -14.26
C SER A 40 -14.12 3.30 -15.44
N GLU A 41 -14.44 2.83 -16.65
CA GLU A 41 -14.38 3.62 -17.89
C GLU A 41 -15.22 4.90 -17.84
N ASN A 42 -16.30 4.95 -17.05
CA ASN A 42 -17.15 6.13 -16.86
C ASN A 42 -16.70 7.03 -15.68
N GLY A 43 -15.59 6.70 -15.01
CA GLY A 43 -15.04 7.48 -13.90
C GLY A 43 -15.67 7.22 -12.52
N GLU A 44 -16.51 6.18 -12.38
CA GLU A 44 -16.97 5.70 -11.08
C GLU A 44 -15.82 5.09 -10.28
N ARG A 45 -15.84 5.26 -8.96
CA ARG A 45 -14.79 4.76 -8.05
C ARG A 45 -15.36 3.64 -7.19
N HIS A 46 -14.73 2.48 -7.24
CA HIS A 46 -15.03 1.33 -6.39
C HIS A 46 -13.90 1.12 -5.39
N TYR A 47 -14.17 1.43 -4.12
CA TYR A 47 -13.23 1.25 -3.04
C TYR A 47 -13.33 -0.18 -2.49
N GLY A 48 -12.21 -0.88 -2.47
CA GLY A 48 -12.09 -2.15 -1.76
C GLY A 48 -12.10 -1.96 -0.24
N LYS A 49 -12.12 -3.08 0.48
CA LYS A 49 -11.96 -3.06 1.94
C LYS A 49 -10.61 -2.43 2.32
N MET A 50 -10.64 -1.55 3.32
CA MET A 50 -9.43 -1.01 3.95
C MET A 50 -8.91 -1.98 5.01
N TYR A 51 -7.61 -2.25 4.98
CA TYR A 51 -6.90 -3.14 5.89
C TYR A 51 -5.89 -2.37 6.73
N SER A 52 -5.46 -2.97 7.85
CA SER A 52 -4.49 -2.37 8.77
C SER A 52 -3.52 -3.37 9.40
N GLN A 53 -3.58 -4.64 9.01
CA GLN A 53 -2.71 -5.68 9.54
C GLN A 53 -1.28 -5.48 9.03
N ALA A 54 -0.28 -5.63 9.90
CA ALA A 54 1.12 -5.53 9.48
C ALA A 54 1.53 -6.62 8.47
N LYS A 55 0.84 -7.77 8.45
CA LYS A 55 1.02 -8.83 7.46
C LYS A 55 -0.32 -9.41 7.06
N ASN A 56 -0.60 -9.48 5.77
CA ASN A 56 -1.90 -9.96 5.28
C ASN A 56 -1.83 -10.51 3.85
N GLU A 57 -2.73 -11.43 3.53
CA GLU A 57 -3.03 -11.85 2.15
C GLU A 57 -4.44 -11.38 1.79
N ILE A 58 -4.55 -10.61 0.70
CA ILE A 58 -5.79 -9.99 0.25
C ILE A 58 -6.17 -10.58 -1.11
N SER A 59 -7.46 -10.81 -1.32
CA SER A 59 -8.05 -11.03 -2.64
C SER A 59 -9.05 -9.91 -2.93
N PHE A 60 -8.99 -9.34 -4.14
CA PHE A 60 -9.91 -8.30 -4.60
C PHE A 60 -10.53 -8.72 -5.93
N GLU A 61 -11.86 -8.65 -6.01
CA GLU A 61 -12.60 -8.86 -7.25
C GLU A 61 -12.62 -7.56 -8.04
N ILE A 62 -12.14 -7.61 -9.29
CA ILE A 62 -12.09 -6.43 -10.15
C ILE A 62 -13.50 -6.17 -10.71
N PRO A 63 -14.08 -4.98 -10.48
CA PRO A 63 -15.35 -4.61 -11.08
C PRO A 63 -15.30 -4.64 -12.62
N GLN A 64 -16.42 -4.96 -13.26
CA GLN A 64 -16.52 -4.92 -14.71
C GLN A 64 -16.25 -3.50 -15.24
N ASN A 65 -15.70 -3.38 -16.45
CA ASN A 65 -15.38 -2.11 -17.10
C ASN A 65 -14.38 -1.23 -16.30
N THR A 66 -13.47 -1.87 -15.53
CA THR A 66 -12.40 -1.16 -14.84
C THR A 66 -11.38 -0.61 -15.85
N ALA A 67 -11.20 0.71 -15.88
CA ALA A 67 -10.19 1.38 -16.70
C ALA A 67 -8.85 1.53 -15.94
N HIS A 68 -8.91 1.75 -14.63
CA HIS A 68 -7.72 1.90 -13.80
C HIS A 68 -7.86 1.10 -12.51
N LEU A 69 -6.77 0.43 -12.14
CA LEU A 69 -6.67 -0.28 -10.88
C LEU A 69 -5.46 0.22 -10.10
N TRP A 70 -5.71 0.63 -8.86
CA TRP A 70 -4.71 1.11 -7.92
C TRP A 70 -4.72 0.27 -6.64
N PHE A 71 -3.54 0.13 -6.06
CA PHE A 71 -3.37 -0.34 -4.70
C PHE A 71 -2.71 0.79 -3.92
N VAL A 72 -3.42 1.31 -2.93
CA VAL A 72 -3.03 2.50 -2.18
C VAL A 72 -2.51 2.05 -0.82
N VAL A 73 -1.37 2.60 -0.41
CA VAL A 73 -0.78 2.38 0.91
C VAL A 73 -0.46 3.73 1.52
N SER A 74 -0.80 3.90 2.80
CA SER A 74 -0.40 5.03 3.63
C SER A 74 0.26 4.51 4.90
N GLY A 75 1.35 5.16 5.32
CA GLY A 75 1.79 5.08 6.71
C GLY A 75 0.66 5.58 7.62
N ALA A 76 0.40 4.86 8.69
CA ALA A 76 -0.67 5.13 9.64
C ALA A 76 -0.24 4.67 11.03
N PRO A 77 0.76 5.34 11.64
CA PRO A 77 1.25 4.98 12.96
C PRO A 77 0.12 5.10 13.99
N THR A 78 0.21 4.32 15.06
CA THR A 78 -0.81 4.29 16.12
C THR A 78 -0.83 5.58 16.95
N GLU A 79 0.27 6.34 16.92
CA GLU A 79 0.47 7.57 17.67
C GLU A 79 1.12 8.64 16.79
N HIS A 80 0.91 9.90 17.16
CA HIS A 80 1.62 11.03 16.55
C HIS A 80 2.99 11.21 17.22
N SER A 81 4.04 11.32 16.41
CA SER A 81 5.39 11.65 16.85
C SER A 81 5.87 12.93 16.16
N ILE A 82 6.48 13.84 16.93
CA ILE A 82 7.00 15.10 16.40
C ILE A 82 8.29 14.79 15.63
N HIS A 83 8.25 14.99 14.33
CA HIS A 83 9.44 14.97 13.50
C HIS A 83 10.20 16.30 13.63
N LYS A 84 11.52 16.25 13.87
CA LYS A 84 12.38 17.43 13.95
C LYS A 84 12.78 17.86 12.54
N ILE A 85 12.48 19.09 12.17
CA ILE A 85 12.95 19.66 10.90
C ILE A 85 14.34 20.26 11.14
N ASP A 86 15.37 19.41 11.12
CA ASP A 86 16.78 19.79 11.37
C ASP A 86 17.68 19.59 10.14
N GLY A 87 17.14 19.07 9.05
CA GLY A 87 17.89 18.80 7.81
C GLY A 87 18.76 17.54 7.87
N ASN A 88 18.62 16.71 8.90
CA ASN A 88 19.33 15.45 9.02
C ASN A 88 18.45 14.27 8.58
N PRO A 89 18.66 13.70 7.38
CA PRO A 89 17.81 12.63 6.86
C PRO A 89 17.91 11.33 7.69
N ASP A 90 18.97 11.13 8.48
CA ASP A 90 19.18 9.92 9.28
C ASP A 90 18.13 9.74 10.39
N ASN A 91 17.42 10.82 10.75
CA ASN A 91 16.34 10.77 11.75
C ASN A 91 14.93 10.92 11.15
N ASP A 92 14.82 10.91 9.82
CA ASP A 92 13.54 10.91 9.13
C ASP A 92 12.91 9.52 9.25
N GLU A 93 11.89 9.38 10.09
CA GLU A 93 11.18 8.12 10.28
C GLU A 93 10.56 7.62 8.97
N GLN A 94 10.76 6.33 8.69
CA GLN A 94 10.25 5.66 7.49
C GLN A 94 9.36 4.48 7.86
N TRP A 95 8.30 4.28 7.07
CA TRP A 95 7.34 3.19 7.26
C TRP A 95 7.38 2.20 6.08
N PRO A 96 8.49 1.46 5.89
CA PRO A 96 8.67 0.60 4.73
C PRO A 96 7.69 -0.58 4.72
N TYR A 97 7.38 -1.06 3.51
CA TYR A 97 6.53 -2.23 3.30
C TYR A 97 6.97 -2.96 2.03
N LYS A 98 6.61 -4.24 1.93
CA LYS A 98 6.78 -5.05 0.71
C LYS A 98 5.46 -5.59 0.22
N LEU A 99 5.34 -5.66 -1.10
CA LEU A 99 4.16 -6.11 -1.82
C LEU A 99 4.54 -7.27 -2.74
N LYS A 100 3.71 -8.31 -2.79
CA LYS A 100 3.75 -9.33 -3.84
C LYS A 100 2.38 -9.43 -4.48
N PHE A 101 2.29 -9.02 -5.74
CA PHE A 101 1.09 -9.13 -6.55
C PHE A 101 1.05 -10.48 -7.27
N GLU A 102 -0.14 -11.05 -7.40
CA GLU A 102 -0.42 -12.21 -8.25
C GLU A 102 -1.54 -11.82 -9.22
N ASN A 103 -1.43 -12.27 -10.48
CA ASN A 103 -2.35 -11.98 -11.59
C ASN A 103 -2.38 -10.53 -12.08
N THR A 104 -1.48 -9.67 -11.60
CA THR A 104 -1.29 -8.29 -12.09
C THR A 104 0.14 -7.85 -11.80
N TYR A 105 0.56 -6.76 -12.44
CA TYR A 105 1.85 -6.12 -12.22
C TYR A 105 1.67 -4.60 -12.03
N PRO A 106 2.57 -3.94 -11.28
CA PRO A 106 2.68 -2.49 -11.31
C PRO A 106 2.79 -2.01 -12.75
N LYS A 107 2.05 -0.95 -13.09
CA LYS A 107 2.14 -0.36 -14.43
C LYS A 107 3.41 0.50 -14.43
N ASN A 108 4.33 0.25 -15.35
CA ASN A 108 5.45 1.15 -15.56
C ASN A 108 4.92 2.40 -16.28
N GLU A 109 5.25 3.58 -15.77
CA GLU A 109 5.04 4.83 -16.49
C GLU A 109 6.32 5.10 -17.27
N ASN A 110 6.21 5.08 -18.61
CA ASN A 110 7.29 5.48 -19.52
C ASN A 110 7.36 7.00 -19.62
#